data_AF-A0A8B6ESN2-F1
#
_entry.id   AF-A0A8B6ESN2-F1
#
_cell.length_a   1.000
_cell.length_b   1.000
_cell.length_c   1.000
_cell.angle_alpha   90.00
_cell.angle_beta   90.00
_cell.angle_gamma   90.00
#
_symmetry.space_group_name_H-M   'P 1'
#
loop_
_entity.id
_entity.type
_entity.pdbx_description
1 polymer ?
#
loop_
_entity_poly.entity_id
_entity_poly.type
_entity_poly.pdbx_seq_one_letter_code
_entity_poly.pdbx_strand_id
1 'polypeptide(L)'
;MYNVLISILFIGNKYLLHIMFVYDYRFVMKLCGLTIVINVAVGFPRFQDVIPNGDKLPHPCKPNYIWHGVGHRADRGEGPLNDFGKDFLRLGKKWNKSLCQLDSDKDGRSNGEELGDPDCIWTRETIPQRQNNITHPGVCDPWESEECKKQNAWVDCDIDELKCAAIHETSVMNITIRMPETKVPNTETNYMCTTFDLPSDGDFHMIASVPYIDNIYVMHHMLLFGCEDTDYVKQIKPNKPESCLMGVKDCNDIISVWTVGYAGQCALKEFGFRIGVKGYKRVVLQAHWNNPELKNSYFDSSGLTLYYTHKLRPNDAAVMRIGSSYFELPPGRSEVEVVGTCSSQCSKTQLKGPIYITTAGNHMHYLGEKQKIELIRNGTKIQDITNEEHYNYDKPVTHSFKIPIEVQPGDELKTTCVFKTTSKLNYTYYGQGTNDEMCYGFLIIYPAKNVKRKFCTSWKSIPVCELKAPIVRGCQTAKFTNLSNPEFTEMRNAVKDHCSTNDTCLEKCKDQLTIINNHTCMNGDVGLYIKYRLIKLNDPSVTDFYHGIESCSKELKTNLSPAPTSKSSRILQLHFVVMFVCIVMFIT
;
A
#
# COMPACT_ATOMS: atom_id res chain seq x y z
N MET A 1 -23.38 0.27 62.28
CA MET A 1 -24.39 0.17 63.35
C MET A 1 -25.74 0.57 62.76
N TYR A 2 -26.71 -0.35 62.80
CA TYR A 2 -28.17 -0.17 62.74
C TYR A 2 -28.78 0.54 61.50
N ASN A 3 -29.41 -0.20 60.57
CA ASN A 3 -30.83 -0.65 60.54
C ASN A 3 -31.76 0.40 59.89
N VAL A 4 -32.83 0.16 59.12
CA VAL A 4 -33.49 -0.96 58.38
C VAL A 4 -34.99 -0.52 58.25
N LEU A 5 -35.72 -1.06 57.25
CA LEU A 5 -37.20 -1.10 57.06
C LEU A 5 -37.91 0.21 56.60
N ILE A 6 -38.59 0.28 55.43
CA ILE A 6 -39.76 -0.45 54.86
C ILE A 6 -41.12 0.12 55.33
N SER A 7 -42.00 0.47 54.38
CA SER A 7 -43.45 0.11 54.26
C SER A 7 -44.15 1.07 53.27
N ILE A 8 -44.55 0.66 52.05
CA ILE A 8 -45.78 -0.07 51.61
C ILE A 8 -47.05 0.82 51.56
N LEU A 9 -47.65 0.94 50.35
CA LEU A 9 -49.10 0.97 50.00
C LEU A 9 -49.23 1.44 48.52
N PHE A 10 -49.28 0.57 47.51
CA PHE A 10 -50.42 -0.15 46.89
C PHE A 10 -51.58 0.69 46.33
N ILE A 11 -51.91 0.41 45.05
CA ILE A 11 -53.13 0.71 44.26
C ILE A 11 -53.14 2.12 43.63
N GLY A 12 -53.39 2.37 42.34
CA GLY A 12 -53.91 1.59 41.21
C GLY A 12 -54.83 2.50 40.37
N ASN A 13 -54.68 2.45 39.03
CA ASN A 13 -55.50 3.08 37.96
C ASN A 13 -55.42 4.62 37.78
N LYS A 14 -54.91 5.16 36.65
CA LYS A 14 -55.37 5.15 35.23
C LYS A 14 -56.41 6.25 34.88
N TYR A 15 -55.93 7.15 34.03
CA TYR A 15 -56.60 7.92 32.96
C TYR A 15 -57.21 9.31 33.22
N LEU A 16 -56.76 10.23 32.34
CA LEU A 16 -57.44 11.40 31.77
C LEU A 16 -57.80 12.54 32.75
N LEU A 17 -57.63 13.84 32.46
CA LEU A 17 -57.43 14.58 31.22
C LEU A 17 -56.95 16.02 31.55
N HIS A 18 -56.07 16.57 30.69
CA HIS A 18 -55.90 17.98 30.27
C HIS A 18 -56.29 19.14 31.21
N ILE A 19 -55.38 20.11 31.40
CA ILE A 19 -55.50 21.47 30.82
C ILE A 19 -54.21 22.30 31.05
N MET A 20 -53.66 22.78 29.92
CA MET A 20 -52.86 24.00 29.69
C MET A 20 -51.49 24.18 30.39
N PHE A 21 -50.41 24.07 29.60
CA PHE A 21 -49.62 25.24 29.18
C PHE A 21 -48.82 24.88 27.92
N VAL A 22 -49.17 25.54 26.82
CA VAL A 22 -48.56 25.44 25.50
C VAL A 22 -47.31 26.32 25.48
N TYR A 23 -46.13 25.71 25.40
CA TYR A 23 -44.92 26.38 24.91
C TYR A 23 -44.38 25.62 23.71
N ASP A 24 -44.12 26.40 22.67
CA ASP A 24 -43.93 26.03 21.28
C ASP A 24 -42.60 25.28 21.06
N TYR A 25 -42.68 23.96 20.87
CA TYR A 25 -41.55 23.10 20.51
C TYR A 25 -40.88 23.46 19.17
N ARG A 26 -41.48 24.35 18.36
CA ARG A 26 -40.91 24.80 17.09
C ARG A 26 -39.80 25.84 17.24
N PHE A 27 -39.65 26.46 18.42
CA PHE A 27 -38.59 27.45 18.66
C PHE A 27 -37.29 26.80 19.17
N VAL A 28 -37.39 25.76 20.01
CA VAL A 28 -36.21 25.04 20.55
C VAL A 28 -35.55 24.15 19.49
N MET A 29 -36.33 23.57 18.58
CA MET A 29 -35.80 22.78 17.46
C MET A 29 -35.17 23.63 16.34
N LYS A 30 -35.37 24.95 16.34
CA LYS A 30 -34.72 25.87 15.39
C LYS A 30 -33.40 26.46 15.90
N LEU A 31 -33.09 26.36 17.19
CA LEU A 31 -31.81 26.81 17.75
C LEU A 31 -30.73 25.71 17.83
N CYS A 32 -31.10 24.42 17.80
CA CYS A 32 -30.13 23.31 17.72
C CYS A 32 -29.73 22.92 16.28
N GLY A 33 -30.30 23.58 15.26
CA GLY A 33 -29.96 23.37 13.84
C GLY A 33 -28.84 24.26 13.31
N LEU A 34 -28.24 25.12 14.15
CA LEU A 34 -27.25 26.12 13.72
C LEU A 34 -25.94 26.07 14.54
N THR A 35 -25.51 24.88 14.95
CA THR A 35 -24.15 24.66 15.48
C THR A 35 -23.44 23.63 14.63
N ILE A 36 -22.57 24.16 13.77
CA ILE A 36 -21.36 23.51 13.26
C ILE A 36 -21.64 22.33 12.30
N VAL A 37 -22.21 22.67 11.13
CA VAL A 37 -21.72 22.06 9.89
C VAL A 37 -20.47 22.86 9.50
N ILE A 38 -19.35 22.64 10.21
CA ILE A 38 -18.06 22.85 9.58
C ILE A 38 -18.02 21.77 8.50
N ASN A 39 -18.40 22.16 7.28
CA ASN A 39 -17.91 21.47 6.10
C ASN A 39 -16.39 21.57 6.19
N VAL A 40 -15.75 20.57 6.79
CA VAL A 40 -14.37 20.27 6.46
C VAL A 40 -14.46 19.85 5.00
N ALA A 41 -14.32 20.81 4.09
CA ALA A 41 -14.11 20.54 2.69
C ALA A 41 -12.76 19.84 2.61
N VAL A 42 -12.77 18.51 2.76
CA VAL A 42 -11.62 17.68 2.46
C VAL A 42 -11.36 17.89 0.97
N GLY A 43 -10.26 18.57 0.66
CA GLY A 43 -9.82 18.80 -0.72
C GLY A 43 -9.41 17.46 -1.32
N PHE A 44 -10.28 16.88 -2.16
CA PHE A 44 -9.92 15.71 -2.94
C PHE A 44 -9.04 16.14 -4.14
N PRO A 45 -8.04 15.35 -4.55
CA PRO A 45 -7.21 15.60 -5.73
C PRO A 45 -7.95 15.42 -7.08
N ARG A 46 -9.26 15.73 -7.14
CA ARG A 46 -10.14 15.49 -8.29
C ARG A 46 -9.75 16.28 -9.55
N PHE A 47 -9.04 17.40 -9.37
CA PHE A 47 -8.69 18.30 -10.47
C PHE A 47 -7.23 18.21 -10.93
N GLN A 48 -6.41 17.40 -10.25
CA GLN A 48 -5.00 17.21 -10.62
C GLN A 48 -4.89 16.64 -12.04
N ASP A 49 -5.71 15.62 -12.37
CA ASP A 49 -5.75 14.96 -13.68
C ASP A 49 -6.41 15.79 -14.80
N VAL A 50 -6.82 17.04 -14.56
CA VAL A 50 -7.32 17.95 -15.61
C VAL A 50 -6.40 19.14 -15.83
N ILE A 51 -5.18 19.09 -15.30
CA ILE A 51 -4.15 20.11 -15.44
C ILE A 51 -2.90 19.40 -16.00
N PRO A 52 -2.24 19.91 -17.06
CA PRO A 52 -1.01 19.30 -17.56
C PRO A 52 0.06 19.26 -16.46
N ASN A 53 0.71 18.10 -16.27
CA ASN A 53 1.68 17.85 -15.19
C ASN A 53 1.20 18.21 -13.78
N GLY A 54 -0.11 18.28 -13.51
CA GLY A 54 -0.63 18.72 -12.22
C GLY A 54 -0.20 17.85 -11.04
N ASP A 55 0.24 16.61 -11.30
CA ASP A 55 0.78 15.63 -10.36
C ASP A 55 2.30 15.62 -10.22
N LYS A 56 3.01 16.42 -11.01
CA LYS A 56 4.47 16.40 -11.12
C LYS A 56 5.13 17.73 -10.80
N LEU A 57 4.36 18.73 -10.34
CA LEU A 57 4.91 20.05 -10.04
C LEU A 57 5.94 19.99 -8.91
N PRO A 58 7.17 20.45 -9.12
CA PRO A 58 8.15 20.53 -8.05
C PRO A 58 7.74 21.62 -7.05
N HIS A 59 8.04 21.38 -5.77
CA HIS A 59 7.97 22.41 -4.76
C HIS A 59 9.13 23.41 -4.99
N PRO A 60 8.86 24.72 -5.03
CA PRO A 60 9.83 25.74 -5.46
C PRO A 60 11.08 25.82 -4.55
N CYS A 61 10.90 25.51 -3.26
CA CYS A 61 11.96 25.61 -2.25
C CYS A 61 12.17 24.34 -1.38
N LYS A 62 11.42 23.26 -1.63
CA LYS A 62 11.60 21.96 -0.94
C LYS A 62 12.02 20.95 -2.01
N PRO A 63 13.32 20.76 -2.25
CA PRO A 63 13.74 19.91 -3.36
C PRO A 63 13.16 18.49 -3.21
N ASN A 64 12.77 17.85 -4.31
CA ASN A 64 11.99 16.60 -4.39
C ASN A 64 10.56 16.59 -3.85
N TYR A 65 10.11 17.61 -3.12
CA TYR A 65 8.71 17.64 -2.74
C TYR A 65 7.91 17.96 -4.00
N ILE A 66 6.84 17.22 -4.22
CA ILE A 66 5.90 17.52 -5.29
C ILE A 66 4.77 18.32 -4.67
N TRP A 67 4.45 19.46 -5.28
CA TRP A 67 3.32 20.28 -4.90
C TRP A 67 2.05 19.71 -5.54
N HIS A 68 1.35 18.87 -4.80
CA HIS A 68 0.17 18.18 -5.30
C HIS A 68 -1.07 19.08 -5.38
N GLY A 69 -1.13 20.12 -4.56
CA GLY A 69 -2.20 21.09 -4.53
C GLY A 69 -2.00 22.23 -5.51
N VAL A 70 -1.96 21.98 -6.82
CA VAL A 70 -1.65 23.02 -7.84
C VAL A 70 -2.47 24.30 -7.66
N GLY A 71 -3.74 24.17 -7.30
CA GLY A 71 -4.64 25.30 -7.06
C GLY A 71 -4.67 25.83 -5.62
N HIS A 72 -3.86 25.29 -4.71
CA HIS A 72 -3.92 25.56 -3.28
C HIS A 72 -2.60 26.09 -2.74
N ARG A 73 -2.70 26.82 -1.64
CA ARG A 73 -1.52 27.34 -0.93
C ARG A 73 -0.76 26.26 -0.15
N ALA A 74 -1.44 25.18 0.25
CA ALA A 74 -0.78 24.02 0.82
C ALA A 74 -0.44 23.01 -0.29
N ASP A 75 0.77 22.47 -0.25
CA ASP A 75 1.29 21.46 -1.15
C ASP A 75 0.43 20.18 -1.20
N ARG A 76 -0.31 19.86 -0.13
CA ARG A 76 -1.24 18.72 -0.05
C ARG A 76 -2.61 18.94 -0.69
N GLY A 77 -2.92 20.15 -1.17
CA GLY A 77 -4.22 20.44 -1.81
C GLY A 77 -5.35 20.77 -0.84
N GLU A 78 -5.02 21.19 0.38
CA GLU A 78 -5.98 21.66 1.38
C GLU A 78 -5.88 23.17 1.62
N GLY A 79 -6.90 23.75 2.26
CA GLY A 79 -6.89 25.16 2.63
C GLY A 79 -7.12 26.14 1.47
N PRO A 80 -6.73 27.43 1.62
CA PRO A 80 -7.02 28.49 0.66
C PRO A 80 -6.44 28.25 -0.74
N LEU A 81 -7.12 28.76 -1.76
CA LEU A 81 -6.62 28.74 -3.14
C LEU A 81 -5.45 29.70 -3.33
N ASN A 82 -4.45 29.29 -4.12
CA ASN A 82 -3.45 30.21 -4.69
C ASN A 82 -4.04 30.93 -5.92
N ASP A 83 -3.26 31.79 -6.57
CA ASP A 83 -3.80 32.62 -7.65
C ASP A 83 -4.17 31.80 -8.90
N PHE A 84 -3.38 30.79 -9.26
CA PHE A 84 -3.77 29.79 -10.25
C PHE A 84 -5.09 29.10 -9.92
N GLY A 85 -5.28 28.64 -8.68
CA GLY A 85 -6.49 27.96 -8.26
C GLY A 85 -7.74 28.84 -8.32
N LYS A 86 -7.60 30.14 -8.05
CA LYS A 86 -8.69 31.12 -8.23
C LYS A 86 -9.03 31.29 -9.71
N ASP A 87 -8.03 31.34 -10.58
CA ASP A 87 -8.22 31.45 -12.03
C ASP A 87 -8.83 30.18 -12.62
N PHE A 88 -8.33 29.02 -12.21
CA PHE A 88 -8.88 27.71 -12.55
C PHE A 88 -10.35 27.60 -12.11
N LEU A 89 -10.69 28.04 -10.89
CA LEU A 89 -12.06 28.10 -10.40
C LEU A 89 -12.92 29.04 -11.24
N ARG A 90 -12.45 30.26 -11.50
CA ARG A 90 -13.14 31.29 -12.27
C ARG A 90 -13.43 30.84 -13.71
N LEU A 91 -12.52 30.10 -14.32
CA LEU A 91 -12.63 29.59 -15.69
C LEU A 91 -13.30 28.22 -15.78
N GLY A 92 -14.05 27.83 -14.75
CA GLY A 92 -14.94 26.66 -14.77
C GLY A 92 -14.25 25.33 -14.50
N LYS A 93 -13.06 25.34 -13.87
CA LYS A 93 -12.29 24.16 -13.44
C LYS A 93 -11.91 23.23 -14.59
N LYS A 94 -11.51 23.82 -15.72
CA LYS A 94 -11.09 23.11 -16.92
C LYS A 94 -9.80 23.73 -17.47
N TRP A 95 -8.90 22.89 -17.94
CA TRP A 95 -7.82 23.34 -18.81
C TRP A 95 -8.42 23.81 -20.14
N ASN A 96 -8.30 25.09 -20.42
CA ASN A 96 -8.75 25.71 -21.66
C ASN A 96 -7.72 26.74 -22.10
N LYS A 97 -7.81 27.18 -23.35
CA LYS A 97 -6.85 28.14 -23.91
C LYS A 97 -6.76 29.43 -23.09
N SER A 98 -7.87 29.90 -22.53
CA SER A 98 -7.87 31.10 -21.69
C SER A 98 -7.06 30.90 -20.41
N LEU A 99 -7.21 29.79 -19.71
CA LEU A 99 -6.43 29.49 -18.51
C LEU A 99 -4.96 29.25 -18.85
N CYS A 100 -4.70 28.48 -19.91
CA CYS A 100 -3.35 28.15 -20.35
C CYS A 100 -2.52 29.42 -20.68
N GLN A 101 -3.13 30.42 -21.31
CA GLN A 101 -2.46 31.67 -21.69
C GLN A 101 -2.41 32.72 -20.59
N LEU A 102 -3.06 32.49 -19.44
CA LEU A 102 -2.96 33.39 -18.29
C LEU A 102 -1.60 33.22 -17.61
N ASP A 103 -1.08 34.31 -17.10
CA ASP A 103 0.04 34.36 -16.15
C ASP A 103 -0.59 34.60 -14.76
N SER A 104 -0.81 33.51 -14.02
CA SER A 104 -1.60 33.56 -12.79
C SER A 104 -0.82 34.09 -11.59
N ASP A 105 0.48 33.85 -11.50
CA ASP A 105 1.37 34.34 -10.43
C ASP A 105 2.24 35.55 -10.81
N LYS A 106 2.12 36.03 -12.05
CA LYS A 106 2.68 37.29 -12.54
C LYS A 106 4.19 37.30 -12.58
N ASP A 107 4.79 36.15 -12.88
CA ASP A 107 6.23 36.01 -13.06
C ASP A 107 6.70 36.24 -14.52
N GLY A 108 5.73 36.48 -15.43
CA GLY A 108 5.97 36.73 -16.84
C GLY A 108 5.88 35.50 -17.73
N ARG A 109 5.51 34.33 -17.17
CA ARG A 109 5.27 33.09 -17.90
C ARG A 109 3.78 32.75 -17.87
N SER A 110 3.29 32.17 -18.95
CA SER A 110 1.93 31.64 -18.96
C SER A 110 1.84 30.30 -18.24
N ASN A 111 0.68 30.00 -17.66
CA ASN A 111 0.38 28.73 -17.01
C ASN A 111 0.74 27.53 -17.90
N GLY A 112 0.51 27.65 -19.22
CA GLY A 112 0.89 26.65 -20.21
C GLY A 112 2.40 26.50 -20.37
N GLU A 113 3.13 27.61 -20.46
CA GLU A 113 4.59 27.58 -20.46
C GLU A 113 5.15 26.94 -19.22
N GLU A 114 4.54 27.11 -18.05
CA GLU A 114 5.01 26.56 -16.79
C GLU A 114 4.67 25.09 -16.62
N LEU A 115 3.40 24.72 -16.83
CA LEU A 115 2.87 23.37 -16.71
C LEU A 115 3.23 22.45 -17.89
N GLY A 116 3.96 22.95 -18.88
CA GLY A 116 4.50 22.14 -19.98
C GLY A 116 3.56 21.92 -21.17
N ASP A 117 2.60 22.81 -21.35
CA ASP A 117 1.70 22.94 -22.51
C ASP A 117 1.78 24.36 -23.11
N PRO A 118 2.96 24.81 -23.60
CA PRO A 118 3.15 26.18 -24.09
C PRO A 118 2.25 26.54 -25.27
N ASP A 119 1.85 25.57 -26.11
CA ASP A 119 0.98 25.83 -27.26
C ASP A 119 -0.51 25.73 -26.92
N CYS A 120 -0.86 25.41 -25.66
CA CYS A 120 -2.23 25.26 -25.18
C CYS A 120 -3.05 24.20 -25.96
N ILE A 121 -2.41 23.08 -26.29
CA ILE A 121 -2.98 21.98 -27.08
C ILE A 121 -3.19 20.71 -26.25
N TRP A 122 -2.77 20.70 -24.99
CA TRP A 122 -2.89 19.53 -24.14
C TRP A 122 -4.35 19.16 -23.88
N THR A 123 -4.60 17.86 -23.84
CA THR A 123 -5.86 17.25 -23.44
C THR A 123 -5.56 16.13 -22.46
N ARG A 124 -6.55 15.72 -21.66
CA ARG A 124 -6.40 14.61 -20.70
C ARG A 124 -5.92 13.29 -21.34
N GLU A 125 -6.08 13.11 -22.64
CA GLU A 125 -5.66 11.91 -23.38
C GLU A 125 -4.26 12.04 -24.00
N THR A 126 -3.63 13.22 -23.91
CA THR A 126 -2.30 13.47 -24.48
C THR A 126 -1.27 13.72 -23.39
N ILE A 127 0.01 13.56 -23.73
CA ILE A 127 1.13 13.88 -22.84
C ILE A 127 1.47 15.37 -23.05
N PRO A 128 1.73 16.16 -21.98
CA PRO A 128 2.18 17.54 -22.12
C PRO A 128 3.44 17.61 -22.98
N GLN A 129 3.57 18.68 -23.77
CA GLN A 129 4.70 18.87 -24.69
C GLN A 129 6.05 18.86 -23.97
N ARG A 130 6.05 19.24 -22.68
CA ARG A 130 7.22 19.25 -21.82
C ARG A 130 6.85 18.71 -20.44
N GLN A 131 7.66 17.80 -19.92
CA GLN A 131 7.47 17.22 -18.57
C GLN A 131 8.57 17.60 -17.58
N ASN A 132 9.67 18.16 -18.08
CA ASN A 132 10.85 18.53 -17.27
C ASN A 132 11.03 20.04 -17.28
N ASN A 133 11.68 20.59 -16.26
CA ASN A 133 11.90 22.04 -16.07
C ASN A 133 10.59 22.86 -15.91
N ILE A 134 9.52 22.21 -15.44
CA ILE A 134 8.22 22.83 -15.18
C ILE A 134 8.25 23.60 -13.86
N THR A 135 7.44 24.65 -13.76
CA THR A 135 7.33 25.52 -12.58
C THR A 135 5.88 25.54 -12.10
N HIS A 136 5.65 26.02 -10.87
CA HIS A 136 4.33 26.01 -10.27
C HIS A 136 3.57 27.29 -10.67
N PRO A 137 2.44 27.20 -11.40
CA PRO A 137 1.77 28.35 -12.05
C PRO A 137 1.05 29.34 -11.12
N GLY A 138 1.28 29.17 -9.84
CA GLY A 138 0.67 29.92 -8.74
C GLY A 138 1.72 30.36 -7.73
N VAL A 139 3.00 30.19 -8.05
CA VAL A 139 4.16 30.56 -7.24
C VAL A 139 5.22 31.15 -8.16
N CYS A 140 5.44 32.45 -8.02
CA CYS A 140 6.34 33.23 -8.86
C CYS A 140 7.73 32.61 -8.96
N ASP A 141 8.25 32.43 -10.17
CA ASP A 141 9.58 31.88 -10.48
C ASP A 141 10.45 32.85 -11.32
N PRO A 142 11.79 32.97 -11.12
CA PRO A 142 12.62 32.29 -10.15
C PRO A 142 12.25 32.65 -8.71
N TRP A 143 11.93 31.62 -7.91
CA TRP A 143 11.48 31.77 -6.53
C TRP A 143 12.38 32.67 -5.67
N GLU A 144 13.70 32.62 -5.89
CA GLU A 144 14.71 33.35 -5.11
C GLU A 144 14.91 34.81 -5.54
N SER A 145 14.23 35.27 -6.59
CA SER A 145 14.31 36.67 -7.04
C SER A 145 13.71 37.63 -6.01
N GLU A 146 14.19 38.86 -5.97
CA GLU A 146 13.67 39.88 -5.04
C GLU A 146 12.20 40.22 -5.33
N GLU A 147 11.80 40.11 -6.59
CA GLU A 147 10.44 40.27 -7.06
C GLU A 147 9.52 39.16 -6.51
N CYS A 148 9.94 37.90 -6.62
CA CYS A 148 9.12 36.76 -6.21
C CYS A 148 9.10 36.53 -4.68
N LYS A 149 10.19 36.83 -3.95
CA LYS A 149 10.26 36.67 -2.49
C LYS A 149 9.07 37.28 -1.73
N LYS A 150 8.62 38.47 -2.15
CA LYS A 150 7.47 39.16 -1.52
C LYS A 150 6.15 38.49 -1.85
N GLN A 151 5.97 38.08 -3.11
CA GLN A 151 4.74 37.42 -3.58
C GLN A 151 4.59 36.04 -2.94
N ASN A 152 5.73 35.39 -2.73
CA ASN A 152 5.81 34.02 -2.27
C ASN A 152 5.94 33.89 -0.74
N ALA A 153 5.77 34.96 0.02
CA ALA A 153 5.90 34.95 1.48
C ALA A 153 4.93 33.98 2.21
N TRP A 154 3.91 33.47 1.51
CA TRP A 154 2.94 32.50 2.01
C TRP A 154 3.36 31.04 1.76
N VAL A 155 4.37 30.80 0.93
CA VAL A 155 4.86 29.47 0.60
C VAL A 155 5.70 28.97 1.77
N ASP A 156 5.31 27.82 2.30
CA ASP A 156 6.04 27.17 3.37
C ASP A 156 7.25 26.43 2.80
N CYS A 157 8.45 26.82 3.21
CA CYS A 157 9.70 26.16 2.84
C CYS A 157 10.29 25.33 3.98
N ASP A 158 9.62 25.25 5.13
CA ASP A 158 10.11 24.47 6.26
C ASP A 158 9.96 22.98 5.94
N ILE A 159 11.07 22.26 5.95
CA ILE A 159 11.03 20.80 5.88
C ILE A 159 10.51 20.31 7.22
N ASP A 160 9.46 19.48 7.22
CA ASP A 160 8.89 18.91 8.44
C ASP A 160 10.03 18.32 9.29
N GLU A 161 10.30 18.91 10.46
CA GLU A 161 11.25 18.37 11.42
C GLU A 161 10.63 17.19 12.18
N LEU A 162 11.43 16.17 12.46
CA LEU A 162 10.94 15.00 13.18
C LEU A 162 10.54 15.40 14.61
N LYS A 163 9.24 15.44 14.88
CA LYS A 163 8.69 15.65 16.22
C LYS A 163 8.91 14.41 17.10
N CYS A 164 10.11 14.26 17.64
CA CYS A 164 10.49 13.13 18.47
C CYS A 164 11.27 13.57 19.70
N ALA A 165 10.57 13.93 20.78
CA ALA A 165 11.20 14.36 22.03
C ALA A 165 12.25 13.36 22.58
N ALA A 166 12.09 12.08 22.25
CA ALA A 166 13.01 11.03 22.68
C ALA A 166 14.43 11.21 22.14
N ILE A 167 14.64 11.85 20.97
CA ILE A 167 16.00 12.01 20.40
C ILE A 167 16.88 12.97 21.22
N HIS A 168 16.27 13.80 22.08
CA HIS A 168 16.97 14.76 22.93
C HIS A 168 17.21 14.22 24.36
N GLU A 169 16.83 12.96 24.64
CA GLU A 169 17.12 12.34 25.93
C GLU A 169 18.65 12.10 26.09
N THR A 170 19.19 12.35 27.28
CA THR A 170 20.65 12.29 27.54
C THR A 170 21.28 10.93 27.32
N SER A 171 20.49 9.85 27.35
CA SER A 171 20.96 8.48 27.11
C SER A 171 20.92 8.06 25.64
N VAL A 172 20.55 8.97 24.74
CA VAL A 172 20.40 8.70 23.31
C VAL A 172 21.69 9.05 22.57
N MET A 173 22.13 8.08 21.78
CA MET A 173 23.25 8.20 20.86
C MET A 173 22.70 8.20 19.44
N ASN A 174 23.53 8.62 18.48
CA ASN A 174 23.20 8.52 17.08
C ASN A 174 24.35 7.92 16.27
N ILE A 175 24.01 7.35 15.13
CA ILE A 175 24.95 6.92 14.09
C ILE A 175 24.34 7.24 12.73
N THR A 176 25.14 7.81 11.85
CA THR A 176 24.73 8.08 10.47
C THR A 176 25.30 7.01 9.56
N ILE A 177 24.43 6.22 8.96
CA ILE A 177 24.79 5.22 7.94
C ILE A 177 24.49 5.81 6.57
N ARG A 178 25.50 5.90 5.72
CA ARG A 178 25.42 6.48 4.38
C ARG A 178 26.04 5.54 3.39
N MET A 179 25.41 5.39 2.23
CA MET A 179 26.08 4.69 1.16
C MET A 179 27.30 5.50 0.69
N PRO A 180 28.39 4.83 0.30
CA PRO A 180 29.46 5.49 -0.42
C PRO A 180 28.91 6.24 -1.63
N GLU A 181 29.60 7.29 -2.07
CA GLU A 181 29.25 8.00 -3.31
C GLU A 181 29.11 7.00 -4.46
N THR A 182 27.87 6.85 -4.95
CA THR A 182 27.49 5.83 -5.90
C THR A 182 26.85 6.47 -7.12
N LYS A 183 27.29 6.06 -8.31
CA LYS A 183 26.71 6.53 -9.56
C LYS A 183 25.29 6.00 -9.71
N VAL A 184 24.34 6.90 -9.97
CA VAL A 184 22.94 6.56 -10.22
C VAL A 184 22.81 6.07 -11.67
N PRO A 185 22.23 4.89 -11.93
CA PRO A 185 22.01 4.43 -13.29
C PRO A 185 21.04 5.34 -14.07
N ASN A 186 21.20 5.39 -15.39
CA ASN A 186 20.36 6.18 -16.30
C ASN A 186 19.06 5.46 -16.71
N THR A 187 18.48 4.72 -15.77
CA THR A 187 17.18 4.06 -15.88
C THR A 187 16.21 4.74 -14.92
N GLU A 188 14.92 4.70 -15.23
CA GLU A 188 13.89 5.41 -14.46
C GLU A 188 13.88 4.98 -12.98
N THR A 189 13.92 3.68 -12.69
CA THR A 189 13.86 3.16 -11.32
C THR A 189 15.08 2.29 -11.02
N ASN A 190 15.72 2.54 -9.87
CA ASN A 190 16.87 1.78 -9.40
C ASN A 190 16.79 1.50 -7.90
N TYR A 191 17.15 0.28 -7.50
CA TYR A 191 17.23 -0.14 -6.11
C TYR A 191 18.67 -0.54 -5.78
N MET A 192 19.28 0.19 -4.85
CA MET A 192 20.68 0.00 -4.47
C MET A 192 20.75 -0.35 -2.98
N CYS A 193 21.38 -1.47 -2.65
CA CYS A 193 21.56 -1.93 -1.28
C CYS A 193 23.00 -1.75 -0.80
N THR A 194 23.18 -1.29 0.43
CA THR A 194 24.47 -1.23 1.11
C THR A 194 24.34 -1.81 2.51
N THR A 195 25.28 -2.70 2.89
CA THR A 195 25.30 -3.35 4.21
C THR A 195 26.15 -2.54 5.20
N PHE A 196 25.68 -2.40 6.43
CA PHE A 196 26.38 -1.72 7.52
C PHE A 196 26.43 -2.57 8.78
N ASP A 197 27.54 -2.48 9.50
CA ASP A 197 27.67 -3.00 10.86
C ASP A 197 27.07 -1.99 11.86
N LEU A 198 26.35 -2.49 12.86
CA LEU A 198 25.81 -1.71 13.97
C LEU A 198 26.68 -1.88 15.23
N PRO A 199 26.57 -0.97 16.22
CA PRO A 199 27.21 -1.13 17.52
C PRO A 199 26.88 -2.50 18.14
N SER A 200 27.92 -3.19 18.59
CA SER A 200 27.83 -4.56 19.14
C SER A 200 28.50 -4.71 20.51
N ASP A 201 28.88 -3.59 21.11
CA ASP A 201 29.42 -3.44 22.46
C ASP A 201 28.35 -3.50 23.57
N GLY A 202 27.07 -3.54 23.18
CA GLY A 202 25.95 -3.65 24.10
C GLY A 202 24.64 -4.02 23.42
N ASP A 203 23.57 -3.96 24.20
CA ASP A 203 22.21 -4.07 23.72
C ASP A 203 21.56 -2.69 23.71
N PHE A 204 20.88 -2.36 22.61
CA PHE A 204 20.26 -1.06 22.43
C PHE A 204 18.88 -1.17 21.81
N HIS A 205 18.09 -0.12 22.00
CA HIS A 205 16.89 0.12 21.21
C HIS A 205 17.12 1.27 20.26
N MET A 206 16.94 1.02 18.96
CA MET A 206 16.72 2.07 17.98
C MET A 206 15.31 2.63 18.19
N ILE A 207 15.23 3.94 18.38
CA ILE A 207 14.01 4.64 18.79
C ILE A 207 13.60 5.74 17.81
N ALA A 208 14.49 6.14 16.91
CA ALA A 208 14.13 7.01 15.80
C ALA A 208 15.11 6.85 14.63
N SER A 209 14.67 7.29 13.46
CA SER A 209 15.49 7.44 12.27
C SER A 209 15.07 8.69 11.50
N VAL A 210 16.04 9.41 10.96
CA VAL A 210 15.83 10.58 10.09
C VAL A 210 16.63 10.43 8.81
N PRO A 211 16.15 10.97 7.69
CA PRO A 211 16.89 10.94 6.44
C PRO A 211 18.16 11.78 6.51
N TYR A 212 19.20 11.31 5.85
CA TYR A 212 20.34 12.11 5.40
C TYR A 212 20.32 12.10 3.88
N ILE A 213 19.94 13.20 3.24
CA ILE A 213 19.79 13.27 1.78
C ILE A 213 20.96 14.05 1.19
N ASP A 214 21.70 13.41 0.29
CA ASP A 214 22.83 13.96 -0.44
C ASP A 214 22.40 14.40 -1.84
N ASN A 215 21.88 13.47 -2.64
CA ASN A 215 21.25 13.78 -3.90
C ASN A 215 19.74 13.72 -3.77
N ILE A 216 19.17 14.90 -3.60
CA ILE A 216 17.73 15.04 -3.56
C ILE A 216 17.17 14.61 -4.92
N TYR A 217 17.52 15.19 -6.07
CA TYR A 217 16.89 14.95 -7.39
C TYR A 217 16.51 13.52 -7.81
N VAL A 218 17.16 12.48 -7.27
CA VAL A 218 16.83 11.07 -7.55
C VAL A 218 16.22 10.30 -6.37
N MET A 219 16.36 10.77 -5.14
CA MET A 219 16.00 9.99 -3.95
C MET A 219 14.48 9.95 -3.73
N HIS A 220 13.88 8.76 -3.83
CA HIS A 220 12.44 8.55 -3.66
C HIS A 220 12.07 7.94 -2.30
N HIS A 221 12.76 6.87 -1.88
CA HIS A 221 12.60 6.32 -0.54
C HIS A 221 13.82 5.49 -0.10
N MET A 222 13.92 5.27 1.22
CA MET A 222 14.93 4.42 1.83
C MET A 222 14.29 3.40 2.77
N LEU A 223 14.73 2.15 2.68
CA LEU A 223 14.35 1.07 3.60
C LEU A 223 15.57 0.61 4.38
N LEU A 224 15.40 0.39 5.68
CA LEU A 224 16.42 -0.25 6.50
C LEU A 224 15.96 -1.64 6.90
N PHE A 225 16.71 -2.65 6.48
CA PHE A 225 16.46 -4.06 6.80
C PHE A 225 17.40 -4.53 7.91
N GLY A 226 16.86 -5.10 8.98
CA GLY A 226 17.61 -5.86 9.97
C GLY A 226 17.94 -7.26 9.45
N CYS A 227 19.18 -7.69 9.72
CA CYS A 227 19.70 -8.99 9.27
C CYS A 227 19.72 -10.05 10.37
N GLU A 228 19.38 -11.29 10.01
CA GLU A 228 19.67 -12.45 10.85
C GLU A 228 21.20 -12.67 10.97
N ASP A 229 21.64 -13.24 12.10
CA ASP A 229 23.07 -13.48 12.38
C ASP A 229 23.56 -14.80 11.75
N THR A 230 23.41 -14.93 10.42
CA THR A 230 23.79 -16.12 9.65
C THR A 230 25.22 -16.02 9.10
N ASP A 231 25.84 -17.15 8.76
CA ASP A 231 27.17 -17.16 8.16
C ASP A 231 27.21 -16.48 6.78
N TYR A 232 26.09 -16.52 6.05
CA TYR A 232 25.94 -15.78 4.80
C TYR A 232 26.04 -14.27 5.05
N VAL A 233 25.28 -13.73 6.01
CA VAL A 233 25.29 -12.30 6.34
C VAL A 233 26.66 -11.83 6.82
N LYS A 234 27.38 -12.66 7.58
CA LYS A 234 28.74 -12.35 8.06
C LYS A 234 29.76 -12.21 6.91
N GLN A 235 29.55 -12.91 5.79
CA GLN A 235 30.44 -12.85 4.62
C GLN A 235 30.18 -11.64 3.71
N ILE A 236 29.03 -10.98 3.84
CA ILE A 236 28.73 -9.77 3.07
C ILE A 236 29.72 -8.68 3.46
N LYS A 237 30.35 -8.07 2.45
CA LYS A 237 31.27 -6.95 2.66
C LYS A 237 30.46 -5.68 2.99
N PRO A 238 30.70 -5.03 4.14
CA PRO A 238 30.01 -3.80 4.47
C PRO A 238 30.45 -2.66 3.53
N ASN A 239 29.63 -1.61 3.45
CA ASN A 239 29.88 -0.40 2.66
C ASN A 239 30.12 -0.66 1.17
N LYS A 240 29.52 -1.73 0.62
CA LYS A 240 29.55 -2.02 -0.80
C LYS A 240 28.13 -1.90 -1.40
N PRO A 241 27.89 -0.88 -2.25
CA PRO A 241 26.65 -0.75 -2.99
C PRO A 241 26.50 -1.87 -4.02
N GLU A 242 25.36 -2.56 -4.00
CA GLU A 242 25.00 -3.58 -4.98
C GLU A 242 23.52 -3.44 -5.37
N SER A 243 23.22 -3.68 -6.65
CA SER A 243 21.84 -3.70 -7.14
C SER A 243 21.05 -4.80 -6.40
N CYS A 244 19.87 -4.44 -5.91
CA CYS A 244 19.01 -5.34 -5.15
C CYS A 244 17.53 -5.09 -5.49
N LEU A 245 16.61 -5.82 -4.85
CA LEU A 245 15.17 -5.58 -5.00
C LEU A 245 14.51 -5.30 -3.66
N MET A 246 14.43 -6.28 -2.76
CA MET A 246 13.91 -6.11 -1.39
C MET A 246 14.94 -6.61 -0.38
N GLY A 247 16.00 -5.82 -0.18
CA GLY A 247 17.14 -6.19 0.67
C GLY A 247 18.01 -7.30 0.07
N VAL A 248 18.67 -8.06 0.93
CA VAL A 248 19.52 -9.21 0.59
C VAL A 248 19.07 -10.45 1.35
N LYS A 249 19.53 -11.63 0.94
CA LYS A 249 19.19 -12.89 1.63
C LYS A 249 19.49 -12.78 3.13
N ASP A 250 18.57 -13.30 3.95
CA ASP A 250 18.58 -13.27 5.42
C ASP A 250 18.49 -11.85 6.05
N CYS A 251 18.26 -10.79 5.25
CA CYS A 251 18.01 -9.42 5.70
C CYS A 251 16.65 -8.93 5.18
N ASN A 252 15.56 -9.39 5.81
CA ASN A 252 14.19 -9.15 5.33
C ASN A 252 13.34 -8.34 6.31
N ASP A 253 13.84 -8.05 7.51
CA ASP A 253 13.06 -7.37 8.54
C ASP A 253 13.16 -5.86 8.35
N ILE A 254 12.14 -5.23 7.78
CA ILE A 254 12.09 -3.77 7.71
C ILE A 254 12.02 -3.22 9.14
N ILE A 255 12.98 -2.38 9.52
CA ILE A 255 13.03 -1.74 10.85
C ILE A 255 12.93 -0.21 10.77
N SER A 256 13.13 0.36 9.58
CA SER A 256 12.89 1.77 9.29
C SER A 256 12.46 1.95 7.84
N VAL A 257 11.55 2.90 7.62
CA VAL A 257 11.13 3.36 6.29
C VAL A 257 11.23 4.88 6.28
N TRP A 258 11.77 5.43 5.22
CA TRP A 258 11.69 6.84 4.91
C TRP A 258 11.26 7.03 3.46
N THR A 259 10.44 8.03 3.18
CA THR A 259 10.03 8.43 1.83
C THR A 259 9.86 9.93 1.79
N VAL A 260 9.90 10.51 0.58
CA VAL A 260 9.69 11.95 0.37
C VAL A 260 8.41 12.41 1.08
N GLY A 261 8.49 13.55 1.77
CA GLY A 261 7.37 14.07 2.56
C GLY A 261 7.32 13.63 4.03
N TYR A 262 8.20 12.72 4.46
CA TYR A 262 8.28 12.29 5.86
C TYR A 262 9.54 12.83 6.55
N ALA A 263 9.38 13.35 7.76
CA ALA A 263 10.48 13.84 8.59
C ALA A 263 11.40 12.72 9.11
N GLY A 264 10.91 11.49 9.13
CA GLY A 264 11.55 10.33 9.76
C GLY A 264 10.56 9.50 10.58
N GLN A 265 11.09 8.52 11.31
CA GLN A 265 10.32 7.62 12.16
C GLN A 265 10.66 7.86 13.62
N CYS A 266 9.67 7.92 14.50
CA CYS A 266 9.85 8.00 15.95
C CYS A 266 9.06 6.89 16.63
N ALA A 267 9.74 6.03 17.38
CA ALA A 267 9.12 4.97 18.15
C ALA A 267 8.50 5.52 19.45
N LEU A 268 7.38 4.94 19.88
CA LEU A 268 6.72 5.29 21.14
C LEU A 268 7.45 4.70 22.36
N LYS A 269 7.27 5.28 23.55
CA LYS A 269 8.03 4.93 24.78
C LYS A 269 7.90 3.47 25.20
N GLU A 270 6.87 2.77 24.72
CA GLU A 270 6.55 1.38 24.99
C GLU A 270 7.47 0.40 24.25
N PHE A 271 8.11 0.81 23.15
CA PHE A 271 8.89 -0.09 22.30
C PHE A 271 10.10 0.55 21.61
N GLY A 272 11.07 -0.30 21.25
CA GLY A 272 12.15 0.06 20.34
C GLY A 272 12.57 -1.15 19.49
N PHE A 273 13.26 -0.90 18.38
CA PHE A 273 13.83 -2.00 17.57
C PHE A 273 15.15 -2.44 18.20
N ARG A 274 15.25 -3.72 18.55
CA ARG A 274 16.42 -4.27 19.24
C ARG A 274 17.62 -4.39 18.29
N ILE A 275 18.68 -3.65 18.59
CA ILE A 275 19.98 -3.73 17.90
C ILE A 275 21.08 -4.11 18.88
N GLY A 276 22.23 -4.54 18.37
CA GLY A 276 23.39 -4.95 19.16
C GLY A 276 23.40 -6.45 19.48
N VAL A 277 23.99 -6.84 20.62
CA VAL A 277 24.36 -8.23 20.92
C VAL A 277 23.21 -9.23 20.77
N LYS A 278 22.02 -8.90 21.32
CA LYS A 278 20.79 -9.72 21.26
C LYS A 278 19.81 -9.26 20.18
N GLY A 279 20.20 -8.30 19.35
CA GLY A 279 19.39 -7.73 18.29
C GLY A 279 20.04 -7.86 16.93
N TYR A 280 19.70 -6.94 16.03
CA TYR A 280 20.37 -6.82 14.74
C TYR A 280 21.79 -6.27 14.94
N LYS A 281 22.79 -7.01 14.47
CA LYS A 281 24.19 -6.60 14.42
C LYS A 281 24.58 -5.97 13.09
N ARG A 282 23.82 -6.30 12.05
CA ARG A 282 23.97 -5.79 10.69
C ARG A 282 22.63 -5.33 10.15
N VAL A 283 22.69 -4.31 9.30
CA VAL A 283 21.55 -3.78 8.57
C VAL A 283 21.89 -3.59 7.11
N VAL A 284 20.87 -3.61 6.26
CA VAL A 284 20.98 -3.24 4.85
C VAL A 284 20.13 -2.00 4.62
N LEU A 285 20.77 -0.92 4.20
CA LEU A 285 20.09 0.25 3.66
C LEU A 285 19.82 0.00 2.19
N GLN A 286 18.56 0.10 1.78
CA GLN A 286 18.18 0.18 0.39
C GLN A 286 17.78 1.61 0.06
N ALA A 287 18.39 2.19 -0.96
CA ALA A 287 17.90 3.40 -1.61
C ALA A 287 17.12 3.00 -2.87
N HIS A 288 15.92 3.56 -2.99
CA HIS A 288 15.19 3.57 -4.24
C HIS A 288 15.33 4.94 -4.89
N TRP A 289 16.00 4.96 -6.04
CA TRP A 289 16.14 6.14 -6.87
C TRP A 289 15.12 6.16 -8.00
N ASN A 290 14.47 7.30 -8.19
CA ASN A 290 13.67 7.63 -9.36
C ASN A 290 14.40 8.68 -10.19
N ASN A 291 14.87 8.32 -11.39
CA ASN A 291 15.60 9.17 -12.32
C ASN A 291 14.81 9.33 -13.63
N PRO A 292 13.68 10.07 -13.62
CA PRO A 292 12.80 10.20 -14.78
C PRO A 292 13.48 10.90 -15.96
N GLU A 293 14.49 11.74 -15.71
CA GLU A 293 15.28 12.42 -16.74
C GLU A 293 16.35 11.52 -17.38
N LEU A 294 16.54 10.30 -16.88
CA LEU A 294 17.55 9.34 -17.35
C LEU A 294 18.97 9.94 -17.40
N LYS A 295 19.27 10.87 -16.49
CA LYS A 295 20.58 11.52 -16.44
C LYS A 295 21.63 10.53 -15.96
N ASN A 296 22.79 10.56 -16.61
CA ASN A 296 23.94 9.70 -16.27
C ASN A 296 24.99 10.43 -15.40
N SER A 297 24.72 11.68 -15.04
CA SER A 297 25.61 12.57 -14.27
C SER A 297 25.35 12.53 -12.77
N TYR A 298 24.29 11.86 -12.32
CA TYR A 298 23.93 11.81 -10.91
C TYR A 298 24.81 10.83 -10.12
N PHE A 299 25.24 11.29 -8.95
CA PHE A 299 25.85 10.51 -7.88
C PHE A 299 25.04 10.74 -6.61
N ASP A 300 25.02 9.77 -5.72
CA ASP A 300 24.32 9.88 -4.44
C ASP A 300 25.10 9.18 -3.33
N SER A 301 25.10 9.77 -2.14
CA SER A 301 25.66 9.22 -0.91
C SER A 301 24.70 9.37 0.28
N SER A 302 23.39 9.33 0.01
CA SER A 302 22.33 9.44 0.99
C SER A 302 22.30 8.29 2.00
N GLY A 303 21.53 8.44 3.07
CA GLY A 303 21.33 7.42 4.07
C GLY A 303 20.43 7.82 5.22
N LEU A 304 20.65 7.22 6.39
CA LEU A 304 19.82 7.44 7.58
C LEU A 304 20.69 7.74 8.79
N THR A 305 20.27 8.72 9.60
CA THR A 305 20.75 8.87 10.97
C THR A 305 19.82 8.10 11.90
N LEU A 306 20.37 7.10 12.59
CA LEU A 306 19.66 6.25 13.53
C LEU A 306 19.93 6.76 14.95
N TYR A 307 18.86 6.97 15.71
CA TYR A 307 18.94 7.31 17.13
C TYR A 307 18.63 6.08 17.98
N TYR A 308 19.52 5.77 18.93
CA TYR A 308 19.43 4.56 19.74
C TYR A 308 19.90 4.80 21.17
N THR A 309 19.46 3.94 22.10
CA THR A 309 19.78 4.07 23.52
C THR A 309 20.02 2.73 24.21
N HIS A 310 20.90 2.73 25.21
CA HIS A 310 21.08 1.61 26.15
C HIS A 310 19.90 1.44 27.11
N LYS A 311 19.10 2.50 27.31
CA LYS A 311 17.91 2.44 28.17
C LYS A 311 16.78 1.74 27.43
N LEU A 312 16.81 0.41 27.47
CA LEU A 312 15.82 -0.42 26.80
C LEU A 312 14.40 -0.08 27.25
N ARG A 313 13.51 0.10 26.26
CA ARG A 313 12.07 0.24 26.46
C ARG A 313 11.46 -1.12 26.83
N PRO A 314 10.23 -1.15 27.38
CA PRO A 314 9.65 -2.39 27.90
C PRO A 314 9.50 -3.51 26.87
N ASN A 315 9.34 -3.17 25.59
CA ASN A 315 9.11 -4.15 24.53
C ASN A 315 10.07 -3.97 23.35
N ASP A 316 10.46 -5.09 22.74
CA ASP A 316 11.05 -5.07 21.41
C ASP A 316 9.93 -4.95 20.37
N ALA A 317 10.14 -4.13 19.34
CA ALA A 317 9.23 -4.03 18.20
C ALA A 317 9.67 -4.88 17.01
N ALA A 318 8.71 -5.15 16.12
CA ALA A 318 8.95 -5.76 14.82
C ALA A 318 7.99 -5.16 13.79
N VAL A 319 8.34 -5.23 12.51
CA VAL A 319 7.39 -5.00 11.43
C VAL A 319 6.84 -6.35 10.98
N MET A 320 5.52 -6.51 11.07
CA MET A 320 4.82 -7.69 10.57
C MET A 320 4.23 -7.37 9.18
N ARG A 321 4.62 -8.18 8.19
CA ARG A 321 4.08 -8.10 6.83
C ARG A 321 2.87 -9.02 6.67
N ILE A 322 1.76 -8.48 6.20
CA ILE A 322 0.53 -9.21 5.86
C ILE A 322 0.13 -8.92 4.42
N GLY A 323 -0.78 -9.71 3.85
CA GLY A 323 -1.25 -9.53 2.47
C GLY A 323 -1.08 -10.78 1.61
N SER A 324 -0.84 -10.60 0.31
CA SER A 324 -0.70 -11.69 -0.66
C SER A 324 0.72 -11.81 -1.17
N SER A 325 1.29 -13.01 -1.10
CA SER A 325 2.62 -13.34 -1.62
C SER A 325 2.60 -13.98 -3.00
N TYR A 326 1.41 -14.18 -3.58
CA TYR A 326 1.26 -14.63 -4.96
C TYR A 326 -0.14 -14.37 -5.49
N PHE A 327 -0.23 -13.72 -6.63
CA PHE A 327 -1.45 -13.47 -7.40
C PHE A 327 -1.09 -13.17 -8.86
N GLU A 328 -2.11 -13.12 -9.70
CA GLU A 328 -2.00 -12.73 -11.11
C GLU A 328 -3.16 -11.80 -11.45
N LEU A 329 -2.86 -10.76 -12.23
CA LEU A 329 -3.80 -9.74 -12.64
C LEU A 329 -4.05 -9.87 -14.14
N PRO A 330 -5.30 -10.13 -14.58
CA PRO A 330 -5.63 -10.16 -16.00
C PRO A 330 -5.53 -8.77 -16.63
N PRO A 331 -5.15 -8.66 -17.91
CA PRO A 331 -5.10 -7.39 -18.63
C PRO A 331 -6.48 -6.79 -18.89
N GLY A 332 -6.54 -5.47 -19.09
CA GLY A 332 -7.72 -4.78 -19.61
C GLY A 332 -8.90 -4.66 -18.65
N ARG A 333 -8.70 -4.76 -17.33
CA ARG A 333 -9.76 -4.67 -16.32
C ARG A 333 -9.76 -3.31 -15.64
N SER A 334 -10.96 -2.74 -15.46
CA SER A 334 -11.15 -1.51 -14.69
C SER A 334 -10.96 -1.73 -13.20
N GLU A 335 -11.21 -2.95 -12.72
CA GLU A 335 -11.08 -3.33 -11.32
C GLU A 335 -10.76 -4.83 -11.20
N VAL A 336 -9.72 -5.15 -10.42
CA VAL A 336 -9.35 -6.52 -10.04
C VAL A 336 -9.06 -6.54 -8.54
N GLU A 337 -9.80 -7.36 -7.79
CA GLU A 337 -9.58 -7.51 -6.36
C GLU A 337 -8.62 -8.68 -6.06
N VAL A 338 -7.65 -8.43 -5.19
CA VAL A 338 -6.78 -9.45 -4.59
C VAL A 338 -6.94 -9.39 -3.08
N VAL A 339 -7.19 -10.55 -2.48
CA VAL A 339 -7.34 -10.69 -1.03
C VAL A 339 -6.20 -11.53 -0.46
N GLY A 340 -5.48 -10.94 0.50
CA GLY A 340 -4.49 -11.59 1.33
C GLY A 340 -5.03 -11.85 2.73
N THR A 341 -4.83 -13.03 3.30
CA THR A 341 -5.30 -13.34 4.67
C THR A 341 -4.22 -13.93 5.57
N CYS A 342 -4.10 -13.35 6.76
CA CYS A 342 -3.59 -14.05 7.93
C CYS A 342 -4.80 -14.67 8.66
N SER A 343 -5.15 -15.89 8.30
CA SER A 343 -6.35 -16.55 8.83
C SER A 343 -6.30 -16.74 10.35
N SER A 344 -7.46 -16.91 10.99
CA SER A 344 -7.56 -17.23 12.42
C SER A 344 -6.69 -18.43 12.83
N GLN A 345 -6.57 -19.44 11.96
CA GLN A 345 -5.72 -20.60 12.21
C GLN A 345 -4.23 -20.24 12.15
N CYS A 346 -3.83 -19.39 11.19
CA CYS A 346 -2.46 -18.91 11.12
C CYS A 346 -2.09 -18.05 12.32
N SER A 347 -2.91 -17.05 12.67
CA SER A 347 -2.62 -16.17 13.80
C SER A 347 -2.55 -16.96 15.12
N LYS A 348 -3.45 -17.92 15.34
CA LYS A 348 -3.44 -18.78 16.52
C LYS A 348 -2.15 -19.60 16.67
N THR A 349 -1.53 -20.00 15.56
CA THR A 349 -0.29 -20.77 15.58
C THR A 349 0.96 -19.89 15.60
N GLN A 350 0.90 -18.69 15.00
CA GLN A 350 2.02 -17.76 14.87
C GLN A 350 2.17 -16.83 16.08
N LEU A 351 1.07 -16.48 16.75
CA LEU A 351 1.06 -15.61 17.91
C LEU A 351 1.12 -16.44 19.21
N LYS A 352 2.05 -16.10 20.10
CA LYS A 352 2.19 -16.71 21.44
C LYS A 352 1.37 -15.96 22.51
N GLY A 353 0.85 -14.79 22.17
CA GLY A 353 0.11 -13.87 23.03
C GLY A 353 -0.36 -12.68 22.22
N PRO A 354 -1.07 -11.70 22.84
CA PRO A 354 -1.55 -10.52 22.15
C PRO A 354 -0.39 -9.67 21.61
N ILE A 355 -0.62 -9.02 20.47
CA ILE A 355 0.27 -8.01 19.91
C ILE A 355 -0.50 -6.71 19.72
N TYR A 356 0.23 -5.60 19.71
CA TYR A 356 -0.31 -4.25 19.61
C TYR A 356 0.27 -3.57 18.38
N ILE A 357 -0.58 -3.20 17.43
CA ILE A 357 -0.21 -2.47 16.23
C ILE A 357 -0.19 -0.98 16.55
N THR A 358 0.94 -0.32 16.30
CA THR A 358 1.12 1.12 16.54
C THR A 358 1.10 1.92 15.25
N THR A 359 1.49 1.28 14.15
CA THR A 359 1.59 1.91 12.84
C THR A 359 1.24 0.89 11.77
N ALA A 360 0.50 1.31 10.75
CA ALA A 360 0.18 0.49 9.59
C ALA A 360 0.41 1.29 8.30
N GLY A 361 1.01 0.66 7.29
CA GLY A 361 1.18 1.22 5.95
C GLY A 361 0.69 0.22 4.89
N ASN A 362 0.00 0.74 3.87
CA ASN A 362 -0.41 -0.02 2.70
C ASN A 362 0.68 0.04 1.61
N HIS A 363 0.76 -0.97 0.75
CA HIS A 363 1.77 -1.06 -0.28
C HIS A 363 1.34 -1.94 -1.46
N MET A 364 1.25 -1.29 -2.63
CA MET A 364 1.03 -1.80 -3.98
C MET A 364 1.90 -1.00 -4.96
N HIS A 365 2.11 -1.47 -6.19
CA HIS A 365 2.79 -0.67 -7.21
C HIS A 365 1.77 0.13 -8.06
N TYR A 366 2.15 0.52 -9.28
CA TYR A 366 1.44 1.50 -10.10
C TYR A 366 0.03 1.11 -10.56
N LEU A 367 -0.36 -0.16 -10.51
CA LEU A 367 -1.72 -0.59 -10.84
C LEU A 367 -2.66 -0.49 -9.64
N GLY A 368 -2.14 -0.26 -8.44
CA GLY A 368 -2.92 -0.19 -7.21
C GLY A 368 -3.77 1.07 -7.12
N GLU A 369 -5.06 0.91 -6.83
CA GLU A 369 -6.05 2.00 -6.73
C GLU A 369 -6.63 2.12 -5.32
N LYS A 370 -6.81 0.99 -4.62
CA LYS A 370 -7.38 0.96 -3.27
C LYS A 370 -6.76 -0.13 -2.43
N GLN A 371 -6.56 0.14 -1.14
CA GLN A 371 -6.16 -0.89 -0.19
C GLN A 371 -6.81 -0.70 1.18
N LYS A 372 -7.29 -1.80 1.76
CA LYS A 372 -7.75 -1.82 3.15
C LYS A 372 -7.23 -3.03 3.91
N ILE A 373 -7.08 -2.86 5.22
CA ILE A 373 -6.70 -3.92 6.16
C ILE A 373 -7.78 -4.00 7.24
N GLU A 374 -8.40 -5.16 7.39
CA GLU A 374 -9.50 -5.43 8.32
C GLU A 374 -9.03 -6.35 9.46
N LEU A 375 -9.38 -6.01 10.70
CA LEU A 375 -9.27 -6.90 11.85
C LEU A 375 -10.60 -7.61 12.08
N ILE A 376 -10.59 -8.93 12.05
CA ILE A 376 -11.78 -9.77 12.21
C ILE A 376 -11.56 -10.71 13.39
N ARG A 377 -12.53 -10.78 14.31
CA ARG A 377 -12.50 -11.68 15.47
C ARG A 377 -13.77 -12.51 15.50
N ASN A 378 -13.61 -13.83 15.55
CA ASN A 378 -14.73 -14.78 15.52
C ASN A 378 -15.71 -14.54 14.36
N GLY A 379 -15.18 -14.24 13.16
CA GLY A 379 -15.97 -13.97 11.94
C GLY A 379 -16.64 -12.59 11.90
N THR A 380 -16.50 -11.76 12.93
CA THR A 380 -17.06 -10.40 12.97
C THR A 380 -15.95 -9.38 12.75
N LYS A 381 -16.16 -8.43 11.82
CA LYS A 381 -15.25 -7.30 11.63
C LYS A 381 -15.27 -6.42 12.88
N ILE A 382 -14.10 -6.25 13.50
CA ILE A 382 -13.93 -5.40 14.68
C ILE A 382 -13.68 -3.95 14.23
N GLN A 383 -12.75 -3.74 13.30
CA GLN A 383 -12.46 -2.42 12.72
C GLN A 383 -11.61 -2.53 11.45
N ASP A 384 -11.54 -1.41 10.72
CA ASP A 384 -10.50 -1.18 9.71
C ASP A 384 -9.23 -0.71 10.41
N ILE A 385 -8.10 -1.37 10.15
CA ILE A 385 -6.76 -0.91 10.54
C ILE A 385 -6.31 0.18 9.57
N THR A 386 -6.51 -0.04 8.27
CA THR A 386 -6.31 0.97 7.22
C THR A 386 -7.46 0.91 6.23
N ASN A 387 -7.79 2.04 5.60
CA ASN A 387 -8.79 2.10 4.54
C ASN A 387 -8.47 3.27 3.59
N GLU A 388 -7.80 2.95 2.48
CA GLU A 388 -7.43 3.90 1.44
C GLU A 388 -8.26 3.63 0.18
N GLU A 389 -9.29 4.45 -0.04
CA GLU A 389 -10.14 4.40 -1.25
C GLU A 389 -9.46 5.02 -2.49
N HIS A 390 -8.34 5.71 -2.29
CA HIS A 390 -7.53 6.37 -3.32
C HIS A 390 -6.05 6.20 -2.99
N TYR A 391 -5.54 4.99 -3.20
CA TYR A 391 -4.12 4.69 -3.00
C TYR A 391 -3.26 5.33 -4.11
N ASN A 392 -2.07 5.77 -3.75
CA ASN A 392 -1.07 6.25 -4.70
C ASN A 392 0.32 5.75 -4.27
N TYR A 393 1.01 5.04 -5.16
CA TYR A 393 2.34 4.47 -4.90
C TYR A 393 3.39 5.52 -4.56
N ASP A 394 3.33 6.69 -5.21
CA ASP A 394 4.28 7.78 -5.00
C ASP A 394 3.91 8.65 -3.79
N LYS A 395 2.77 8.37 -3.13
CA LYS A 395 2.29 9.08 -1.94
C LYS A 395 1.84 8.10 -0.85
N PRO A 396 2.74 7.25 -0.34
CA PRO A 396 2.37 6.26 0.67
C PRO A 396 1.86 6.95 1.94
N VAL A 397 0.71 6.49 2.45
CA VAL A 397 0.11 6.99 3.68
C VAL A 397 0.47 6.04 4.83
N THR A 398 0.97 6.61 5.92
CA THR A 398 1.25 5.88 7.16
C THR A 398 0.22 6.21 8.22
N HIS A 399 -0.50 5.19 8.70
CA HIS A 399 -1.50 5.32 9.76
C HIS A 399 -0.84 5.05 11.12
N SER A 400 -0.77 6.08 11.98
CA SER A 400 -0.24 5.95 13.34
C SER A 400 -1.34 5.97 14.40
N PHE A 401 -1.32 5.01 15.32
CA PHE A 401 -2.36 4.82 16.33
C PHE A 401 -1.86 5.28 17.71
N LYS A 402 -2.46 6.34 18.26
CA LYS A 402 -2.18 6.79 19.63
C LYS A 402 -2.54 5.74 20.67
N ILE A 403 -3.65 5.04 20.44
CA ILE A 403 -4.05 3.87 21.20
C ILE A 403 -3.76 2.66 20.31
N PRO A 404 -2.74 1.85 20.64
CA PRO A 404 -2.37 0.70 19.82
C PRO A 404 -3.53 -0.30 19.66
N ILE A 405 -3.62 -0.90 18.48
CA ILE A 405 -4.67 -1.86 18.14
C ILE A 405 -4.26 -3.25 18.61
N GLU A 406 -5.02 -3.85 19.51
CA GLU A 406 -4.77 -5.19 20.01
C GLU A 406 -5.25 -6.28 19.03
N VAL A 407 -4.34 -7.20 18.69
CA VAL A 407 -4.62 -8.42 17.92
C VAL A 407 -4.33 -9.64 18.80
N GLN A 408 -5.31 -10.52 18.91
CA GLN A 408 -5.24 -11.73 19.73
C GLN A 408 -4.92 -12.97 18.88
N PRO A 409 -4.27 -14.00 19.45
CA PRO A 409 -4.17 -15.29 18.79
C PRO A 409 -5.56 -15.84 18.42
N GLY A 410 -5.81 -16.08 17.13
CA GLY A 410 -7.12 -16.49 16.61
C GLY A 410 -7.86 -15.39 15.82
N ASP A 411 -7.41 -14.15 15.87
CA ASP A 411 -7.93 -13.09 15.01
C ASP A 411 -7.50 -13.29 13.55
N GLU A 412 -8.28 -12.79 12.62
CA GLU A 412 -7.94 -12.72 11.21
C GLU A 412 -7.55 -11.29 10.84
N LEU A 413 -6.43 -11.16 10.11
CA LEU A 413 -6.02 -9.93 9.45
C LEU A 413 -6.22 -10.12 7.95
N LYS A 414 -7.14 -9.36 7.37
CA LYS A 414 -7.51 -9.44 5.96
C LYS A 414 -7.05 -8.18 5.23
N THR A 415 -6.24 -8.35 4.21
CA THR A 415 -5.79 -7.26 3.33
C THR A 415 -6.53 -7.41 2.00
N THR A 416 -7.23 -6.35 1.56
CA THR A 416 -7.87 -6.28 0.25
C THR A 416 -7.18 -5.20 -0.56
N CYS A 417 -6.67 -5.57 -1.74
CA CYS A 417 -6.03 -4.69 -2.70
C CYS A 417 -6.86 -4.66 -3.99
N VAL A 418 -7.08 -3.48 -4.55
CA VAL A 418 -7.84 -3.28 -5.77
C VAL A 418 -6.94 -2.64 -6.82
N PHE A 419 -6.87 -3.28 -7.99
CA PHE A 419 -6.00 -2.87 -9.09
C PHE A 419 -6.79 -2.48 -10.34
N LYS A 420 -6.21 -1.59 -11.15
CA LYS A 420 -6.69 -1.23 -12.49
C LYS A 420 -5.65 -1.62 -13.54
N THR A 421 -6.02 -2.53 -14.44
CA THR A 421 -5.11 -3.10 -15.44
C THR A 421 -5.46 -2.67 -16.87
N THR A 422 -6.25 -1.61 -17.05
CA THR A 422 -6.69 -1.11 -18.36
C THR A 422 -5.54 -0.76 -19.31
N SER A 423 -4.38 -0.42 -18.77
CA SER A 423 -3.16 -0.08 -19.52
C SER A 423 -2.30 -1.29 -19.91
N LYS A 424 -2.61 -2.50 -19.40
CA LYS A 424 -1.80 -3.70 -19.62
C LYS A 424 -2.41 -4.57 -20.73
N LEU A 425 -1.56 -5.05 -21.65
CA LEU A 425 -1.94 -5.99 -22.72
C LEU A 425 -1.77 -7.46 -22.31
N ASN A 426 -0.89 -7.73 -21.35
CA ASN A 426 -0.58 -9.06 -20.83
C ASN A 426 -0.88 -9.14 -19.33
N TYR A 427 -0.87 -10.36 -18.79
CA TYR A 427 -0.98 -10.57 -17.34
C TYR A 427 0.16 -9.87 -16.60
N THR A 428 -0.17 -9.23 -15.48
CA THR A 428 0.80 -8.74 -14.50
C THR A 428 0.81 -9.70 -13.33
N TYR A 429 2.00 -10.09 -12.86
CA TYR A 429 2.16 -11.06 -11.80
C TYR A 429 2.66 -10.38 -10.53
N TYR A 430 2.52 -11.08 -9.41
CA TYR A 430 3.24 -10.72 -8.19
C TYR A 430 4.75 -10.67 -8.46
N GLY A 431 5.41 -9.61 -7.98
CA GLY A 431 6.86 -9.48 -8.09
C GLY A 431 7.41 -8.30 -7.29
N GLN A 432 8.73 -8.15 -7.30
CA GLN A 432 9.43 -7.10 -6.56
C GLN A 432 9.79 -5.90 -7.42
N GLY A 433 9.72 -6.02 -8.75
CA GLY A 433 9.97 -4.90 -9.64
C GLY A 433 8.77 -3.97 -9.70
N THR A 434 9.03 -2.69 -9.97
CA THR A 434 7.99 -1.65 -10.10
C THR A 434 6.97 -1.95 -11.21
N ASN A 435 7.34 -2.76 -12.20
CA ASN A 435 6.46 -3.21 -13.30
C ASN A 435 5.68 -4.51 -12.99
N ASP A 436 6.04 -5.20 -11.91
CA ASP A 436 5.24 -6.26 -11.29
C ASP A 436 4.24 -5.63 -10.30
N GLU A 437 3.51 -6.44 -9.55
CA GLU A 437 2.64 -5.94 -8.48
C GLU A 437 2.89 -6.54 -7.10
N MET A 438 2.50 -5.78 -6.08
CA MET A 438 2.48 -6.22 -4.68
C MET A 438 1.11 -5.93 -4.05
N CYS A 439 0.81 -6.68 -2.99
CA CYS A 439 -0.36 -6.44 -2.14
C CYS A 439 0.04 -6.72 -0.70
N TYR A 440 0.60 -5.72 -0.02
CA TYR A 440 1.12 -5.87 1.33
C TYR A 440 0.65 -4.77 2.28
N GLY A 441 0.43 -5.17 3.53
CA GLY A 441 0.34 -4.28 4.68
C GLY A 441 1.56 -4.47 5.58
N PHE A 442 2.18 -3.38 6.00
CA PHE A 442 3.30 -3.37 6.95
C PHE A 442 2.83 -2.82 8.30
N LEU A 443 2.91 -3.63 9.34
CA LEU A 443 2.42 -3.31 10.67
C LEU A 443 3.57 -3.21 11.66
N ILE A 444 3.83 -2.04 12.25
CA ILE A 444 4.73 -1.95 13.41
C ILE A 444 3.98 -2.49 14.62
N ILE A 445 4.55 -3.53 15.24
CA ILE A 445 3.93 -4.27 16.34
C ILE A 445 4.86 -4.43 17.53
N TYR A 446 4.27 -4.61 18.72
CA TYR A 446 4.97 -5.09 19.91
C TYR A 446 4.06 -6.02 20.76
N PRO A 447 4.60 -6.88 21.62
CA PRO A 447 6.02 -7.22 21.72
C PRO A 447 6.43 -8.24 20.65
N ALA A 448 7.58 -8.03 20.01
CA ALA A 448 8.09 -8.90 18.95
C ALA A 448 8.21 -10.38 19.37
N LYS A 449 8.51 -10.65 20.66
CA LYS A 449 8.59 -12.02 21.21
C LYS A 449 7.30 -12.83 21.06
N ASN A 450 6.16 -12.16 20.93
CA ASN A 450 4.86 -12.81 20.76
C ASN A 450 4.63 -13.29 19.33
N VAL A 451 5.48 -12.92 18.37
CA VAL A 451 5.35 -13.31 16.97
C VAL A 451 6.45 -14.31 16.59
N LYS A 452 6.05 -15.51 16.15
CA LYS A 452 7.01 -16.52 15.69
C LYS A 452 7.65 -16.16 14.34
N ARG A 453 6.89 -15.49 13.47
CA ARG A 453 7.31 -15.08 12.12
C ARG A 453 6.75 -13.72 11.79
N LYS A 454 7.60 -12.81 11.34
CA LYS A 454 7.24 -11.43 10.99
C LYS A 454 6.51 -11.31 9.64
N PHE A 455 5.94 -12.41 9.16
CA PHE A 455 5.12 -12.45 7.95
C PHE A 455 3.93 -13.40 8.15
N CYS A 456 2.75 -12.95 7.75
CA CYS A 456 1.54 -13.75 7.71
C CYS A 456 0.71 -13.37 6.47
N THR A 457 0.99 -14.07 5.38
CA THR A 457 0.43 -13.79 4.06
C THR A 457 -0.31 -15.01 3.52
N SER A 458 -1.00 -14.85 2.39
CA SER A 458 -1.56 -15.96 1.62
C SER A 458 -0.90 -16.10 0.24
N TRP A 459 -0.94 -17.31 -0.29
CA TRP A 459 -0.67 -17.62 -1.69
C TRP A 459 -2.02 -17.83 -2.35
N LYS A 460 -2.47 -16.86 -3.18
CA LYS A 460 -3.88 -16.76 -3.60
C LYS A 460 -4.82 -16.92 -2.38
N SER A 461 -5.81 -17.81 -2.44
CA SER A 461 -6.71 -18.06 -1.31
C SER A 461 -6.13 -18.93 -0.19
N ILE A 462 -4.92 -19.48 -0.33
CA ILE A 462 -4.33 -20.43 0.64
C ILE A 462 -3.38 -19.67 1.58
N PRO A 463 -3.67 -19.55 2.89
CA PRO A 463 -2.74 -18.96 3.83
C PRO A 463 -1.37 -19.67 3.83
N VAL A 464 -0.28 -18.91 3.82
CA VAL A 464 1.08 -19.47 3.70
C VAL A 464 1.44 -20.39 4.86
N CYS A 465 0.82 -20.20 6.03
CA CYS A 465 1.02 -21.11 7.15
C CYS A 465 0.47 -22.52 6.87
N GLU A 466 -0.62 -22.65 6.08
CA GLU A 466 -1.22 -23.92 5.70
C GLU A 466 -0.36 -24.68 4.69
N LEU A 467 0.40 -23.97 3.84
CA LEU A 467 1.30 -24.62 2.86
C LEU A 467 2.40 -25.47 3.51
N LYS A 468 2.64 -25.32 4.82
CA LYS A 468 3.58 -26.16 5.58
C LYS A 468 2.91 -27.40 6.20
N ALA A 469 1.59 -27.54 6.09
CA ALA A 469 0.88 -28.70 6.59
C ALA A 469 1.17 -29.94 5.72
N PRO A 470 1.14 -31.16 6.30
CA PRO A 470 1.29 -32.39 5.53
C PRO A 470 0.23 -32.57 4.44
N ILE A 471 -0.97 -32.00 4.67
CA ILE A 471 -2.10 -32.03 3.77
C ILE A 471 -2.62 -30.59 3.62
N VAL A 472 -2.62 -30.08 2.38
CA VAL A 472 -3.14 -28.76 2.03
C VAL A 472 -4.45 -28.96 1.28
N ARG A 473 -5.57 -28.67 1.93
CA ARG A 473 -6.93 -28.81 1.36
C ARG A 473 -7.16 -30.15 0.64
N GLY A 474 -6.75 -31.25 1.30
CA GLY A 474 -6.88 -32.62 0.79
C GLY A 474 -5.69 -33.13 -0.04
N CYS A 475 -4.75 -32.26 -0.43
CA CYS A 475 -3.57 -32.67 -1.21
C CYS A 475 -2.32 -32.87 -0.34
N GLN A 476 -1.64 -34.01 -0.47
CA GLN A 476 -0.31 -34.25 0.12
C GLN A 476 0.78 -33.62 -0.75
N THR A 477 0.86 -32.28 -0.77
CA THR A 477 1.65 -31.50 -1.72
C THR A 477 3.11 -31.95 -1.82
N ALA A 478 3.78 -32.18 -0.68
CA ALA A 478 5.18 -32.62 -0.67
C ALA A 478 5.39 -33.98 -1.35
N LYS A 479 4.48 -34.94 -1.14
CA LYS A 479 4.54 -36.25 -1.80
C LYS A 479 4.16 -36.16 -3.27
N PHE A 480 3.17 -35.35 -3.62
CA PHE A 480 2.70 -35.22 -4.99
C PHE A 480 3.74 -34.52 -5.89
N THR A 481 4.47 -33.54 -5.35
CA THR A 481 5.56 -32.86 -6.09
C THR A 481 6.83 -33.70 -6.27
N ASN A 482 6.91 -34.89 -5.69
CA ASN A 482 8.01 -35.81 -5.92
C ASN A 482 7.79 -36.52 -7.27
N LEU A 483 8.74 -36.39 -8.21
CA LEU A 483 8.62 -36.96 -9.55
C LEU A 483 8.55 -38.50 -9.57
N SER A 484 8.98 -39.18 -8.50
CA SER A 484 8.83 -40.64 -8.34
C SER A 484 7.49 -41.05 -7.74
N ASN A 485 6.59 -40.10 -7.46
CA ASN A 485 5.26 -40.40 -6.96
C ASN A 485 4.48 -41.22 -8.01
N PRO A 486 3.93 -42.39 -7.65
CA PRO A 486 3.20 -43.25 -8.60
C PRO A 486 2.00 -42.55 -9.25
N GLU A 487 1.21 -41.83 -8.47
CA GLU A 487 0.00 -41.12 -8.92
C GLU A 487 0.37 -40.00 -9.90
N PHE A 488 1.37 -39.18 -9.59
CA PHE A 488 1.83 -38.14 -10.53
C PHE A 488 2.51 -38.72 -11.77
N THR A 489 3.20 -39.86 -11.64
CA THR A 489 3.82 -40.56 -12.77
C THR A 489 2.79 -41.12 -13.73
N GLU A 490 1.73 -41.72 -13.19
CA GLU A 490 0.59 -42.21 -13.98
C GLU A 490 -0.07 -41.06 -14.75
N MET A 491 -0.31 -39.91 -14.11
CA MET A 491 -0.86 -38.72 -14.78
C MET A 491 0.05 -38.21 -15.91
N ARG A 492 1.37 -38.16 -15.68
CA ARG A 492 2.32 -37.72 -16.71
C ARG A 492 2.33 -38.66 -17.92
N ASN A 493 2.33 -39.97 -17.69
CA ASN A 493 2.27 -40.96 -18.75
C ASN A 493 0.95 -40.86 -19.52
N ALA A 494 -0.17 -40.70 -18.81
CA ALA A 494 -1.48 -40.53 -19.45
C ALA A 494 -1.53 -39.30 -20.37
N VAL A 495 -0.96 -38.16 -19.94
CA VAL A 495 -0.85 -36.96 -20.80
C VAL A 495 0.08 -37.22 -21.98
N LYS A 496 1.25 -37.83 -21.74
CA LYS A 496 2.21 -38.14 -22.81
C LYS A 496 1.61 -39.06 -23.89
N ASP A 497 0.79 -40.01 -23.49
CA ASP A 497 0.22 -41.01 -24.40
C ASP A 497 -1.02 -40.50 -25.16
N HIS A 498 -1.72 -39.49 -24.63
CA HIS A 498 -3.02 -39.05 -25.17
C HIS A 498 -3.10 -37.58 -25.60
N CYS A 499 -2.11 -36.74 -25.25
CA CYS A 499 -2.07 -35.31 -25.57
C CYS A 499 -0.91 -34.98 -26.51
N SER A 500 -1.07 -33.92 -27.30
CA SER A 500 0.00 -33.36 -28.13
C SER A 500 0.70 -32.23 -27.37
N THR A 501 2.01 -32.08 -27.59
CA THR A 501 2.79 -30.93 -27.10
C THR A 501 2.82 -29.76 -28.09
N ASN A 502 2.25 -29.92 -29.29
CA ASN A 502 2.29 -28.93 -30.37
C ASN A 502 1.00 -28.09 -30.48
N ASP A 503 0.33 -27.82 -29.36
CA ASP A 503 -0.94 -27.05 -29.28
C ASP A 503 -2.16 -27.65 -30.02
N THR A 504 -2.06 -28.87 -30.56
CA THR A 504 -3.20 -29.57 -31.17
C THR A 504 -4.02 -30.30 -30.10
N CYS A 505 -5.29 -29.94 -29.92
CA CYS A 505 -6.16 -30.66 -29.00
C CYS A 505 -6.66 -31.99 -29.60
N LEU A 506 -6.37 -33.11 -28.92
CA LEU A 506 -6.87 -34.44 -29.27
C LEU A 506 -8.08 -34.78 -28.40
N GLU A 507 -9.10 -35.44 -28.95
CA GLU A 507 -10.29 -35.85 -28.16
C GLU A 507 -9.92 -36.71 -26.94
N LYS A 508 -9.01 -37.67 -27.11
CA LYS A 508 -8.51 -38.50 -26.00
C LYS A 508 -7.80 -37.67 -24.92
N CYS A 509 -7.24 -36.51 -25.26
CA CYS A 509 -6.65 -35.60 -24.29
C CYS A 509 -7.72 -34.92 -23.43
N LYS A 510 -8.90 -34.60 -23.99
CA LYS A 510 -10.01 -33.99 -23.23
C LYS A 510 -10.50 -34.89 -22.09
N ASP A 511 -10.55 -36.20 -22.31
CA ASP A 511 -10.90 -37.18 -21.29
C ASP A 511 -9.88 -37.17 -20.14
N GLN A 512 -8.58 -37.18 -20.46
CA GLN A 512 -7.51 -37.11 -19.46
C GLN A 512 -7.53 -35.79 -18.68
N LEU A 513 -7.80 -34.67 -19.37
CA LEU A 513 -7.89 -33.37 -18.74
C LEU A 513 -9.06 -33.27 -17.77
N THR A 514 -10.16 -33.96 -18.03
CA THR A 514 -11.30 -34.00 -17.09
C THR A 514 -10.90 -34.72 -15.80
N ILE A 515 -10.13 -35.81 -15.89
CA ILE A 515 -9.60 -36.54 -14.73
C ILE A 515 -8.62 -35.65 -13.95
N ILE A 516 -7.66 -35.04 -14.65
CA ILE A 516 -6.62 -34.19 -14.05
C ILE A 516 -7.24 -32.97 -13.38
N ASN A 517 -8.16 -32.25 -14.05
CA ASN A 517 -8.77 -31.04 -13.50
C ASN A 517 -9.67 -31.32 -12.29
N ASN A 518 -10.18 -32.55 -12.14
CA ASN A 518 -10.96 -32.95 -10.96
C ASN A 518 -10.09 -33.47 -9.81
N HIS A 519 -8.80 -33.70 -10.03
CA HIS A 519 -7.91 -34.22 -9.01
C HIS A 519 -7.60 -33.17 -7.93
N THR A 520 -7.64 -33.56 -6.66
CA THR A 520 -7.49 -32.67 -5.49
C THR A 520 -6.17 -31.89 -5.49
N CYS A 521 -5.08 -32.45 -6.01
CA CYS A 521 -3.78 -31.78 -6.12
C CYS A 521 -3.60 -30.95 -7.41
N MET A 522 -4.52 -31.03 -8.37
CA MET A 522 -4.39 -30.39 -9.68
C MET A 522 -5.49 -29.35 -9.96
N ASN A 523 -6.48 -29.23 -9.06
CA ASN A 523 -7.59 -28.30 -9.18
C ASN A 523 -7.39 -27.02 -8.34
N GLY A 524 -7.95 -25.91 -8.83
CA GLY A 524 -8.02 -24.62 -8.15
C GLY A 524 -6.65 -24.09 -7.71
N ASP A 525 -6.63 -23.34 -6.61
CA ASP A 525 -5.39 -22.77 -6.08
C ASP A 525 -4.38 -23.82 -5.63
N VAL A 526 -4.82 -25.00 -5.18
CA VAL A 526 -3.88 -26.09 -4.84
C VAL A 526 -3.15 -26.56 -6.09
N GLY A 527 -3.87 -26.79 -7.18
CA GLY A 527 -3.31 -27.14 -8.48
C GLY A 527 -2.32 -26.11 -9.01
N LEU A 528 -2.68 -24.82 -8.92
CA LEU A 528 -1.77 -23.75 -9.32
C LEU A 528 -0.51 -23.69 -8.43
N TYR A 529 -0.63 -23.98 -7.13
CA TYR A 529 0.53 -24.06 -6.23
C TYR A 529 1.44 -25.25 -6.57
N ILE A 530 0.85 -26.40 -6.91
CA ILE A 530 1.58 -27.58 -7.37
C ILE A 530 2.29 -27.30 -8.69
N LYS A 531 1.62 -26.66 -9.67
CA LYS A 531 2.24 -26.19 -10.92
C LYS A 531 3.45 -25.30 -10.64
N TYR A 532 3.27 -24.29 -9.79
CA TYR A 532 4.36 -23.40 -9.39
C TYR A 532 5.56 -24.14 -8.78
N ARG A 533 5.31 -25.15 -7.95
CA ARG A 533 6.36 -25.97 -7.31
C ARG A 533 7.07 -26.89 -8.30
N LEU A 534 6.34 -27.54 -9.19
CA LEU A 534 6.86 -28.49 -10.16
C LEU A 534 7.68 -27.81 -11.25
N ILE A 535 7.20 -26.69 -11.81
CA ILE A 535 7.91 -25.94 -12.86
C ILE A 535 9.29 -25.48 -12.36
N LYS A 536 9.41 -25.11 -11.07
CA LYS A 536 10.69 -24.72 -10.46
C LYS A 536 11.75 -25.81 -10.41
N LEU A 537 11.38 -27.08 -10.64
CA LEU A 537 12.34 -28.18 -10.73
C LEU A 537 13.14 -28.12 -12.05
N ASN A 538 12.68 -27.36 -13.05
CA ASN A 538 13.27 -27.31 -14.40
C ASN A 538 13.47 -28.69 -15.03
N ASP A 539 12.57 -29.64 -14.75
CA ASP A 539 12.60 -30.98 -15.31
C ASP A 539 11.82 -31.02 -16.65
N PRO A 540 12.43 -31.48 -17.76
CA PRO A 540 11.76 -31.52 -19.06
C PRO A 540 10.45 -32.29 -19.07
N SER A 541 10.35 -33.38 -18.31
CA SER A 541 9.11 -34.19 -18.25
C SER A 541 7.95 -33.46 -17.59
N VAL A 542 8.25 -32.51 -16.70
CA VAL A 542 7.24 -31.63 -16.09
C VAL A 542 6.79 -30.57 -17.09
N THR A 543 7.74 -29.99 -17.83
CA THR A 543 7.45 -29.02 -18.89
C THR A 543 6.58 -29.64 -19.98
N ASP A 544 6.94 -30.83 -20.47
CA ASP A 544 6.16 -31.57 -21.47
C ASP A 544 4.75 -31.90 -20.97
N PHE A 545 4.62 -32.30 -19.70
CA PHE A 545 3.32 -32.51 -19.07
C PHE A 545 2.46 -31.23 -19.10
N TYR A 546 3.03 -30.09 -18.71
CA TYR A 546 2.29 -28.82 -18.70
C TYR A 546 1.95 -28.30 -20.10
N HIS A 547 2.81 -28.53 -21.11
CA HIS A 547 2.47 -28.26 -22.51
C HIS A 547 1.36 -29.17 -23.03
N GLY A 548 1.43 -30.46 -22.70
CA GLY A 548 0.40 -31.44 -23.05
C GLY A 548 -0.96 -31.06 -22.50
N ILE A 549 -1.04 -30.64 -21.24
CA ILE A 549 -2.33 -30.22 -20.66
C ILE A 549 -2.85 -28.88 -21.22
N GLU A 550 -1.96 -28.00 -21.67
CA GLU A 550 -2.33 -26.71 -22.24
C GLU A 550 -2.84 -26.82 -23.69
N SER A 551 -2.52 -27.91 -24.40
CA SER A 551 -2.92 -28.17 -25.80
C SER A 551 -4.44 -28.07 -26.06
N CYS A 552 -5.27 -28.41 -25.07
CA CYS A 552 -6.74 -28.31 -25.15
C CYS A 552 -7.33 -27.15 -24.34
N SER A 553 -6.49 -26.32 -23.71
CA SER A 553 -6.96 -25.29 -22.77
C SER A 553 -7.84 -24.22 -23.43
N LYS A 554 -7.61 -23.89 -24.71
CA LYS A 554 -8.43 -22.94 -25.48
C LYS A 554 -9.85 -23.46 -25.71
N GLU A 555 -10.00 -24.74 -26.08
CA GLU A 555 -11.30 -25.39 -26.35
C GLU A 555 -12.11 -25.67 -25.07
N LEU A 556 -11.43 -25.97 -23.96
CA LEU A 556 -12.09 -26.19 -22.67
C LEU A 556 -12.52 -24.87 -22.00
N LYS A 557 -11.78 -23.77 -22.21
CA LYS A 557 -12.18 -22.43 -21.75
C LYS A 557 -13.43 -21.89 -22.46
N THR A 558 -13.70 -22.30 -23.70
CA THR A 558 -14.95 -21.97 -24.42
C THR A 558 -16.18 -22.72 -23.90
N ASN A 559 -15.99 -23.85 -23.21
CA ASN A 559 -17.07 -24.64 -22.60
C ASN A 559 -17.35 -24.27 -21.13
N LEU A 560 -16.45 -23.52 -20.49
CA LEU A 560 -16.74 -22.82 -19.25
C LEU A 560 -17.46 -21.52 -19.61
N SER A 561 -18.80 -21.54 -19.53
CA SER A 561 -19.60 -20.31 -19.57
C SER A 561 -18.95 -19.26 -18.66
N PRO A 562 -18.92 -17.97 -19.06
CA PRO A 562 -18.62 -16.92 -18.09
C PRO A 562 -19.57 -17.11 -16.91
N ALA A 563 -19.03 -17.04 -15.69
CA ALA A 563 -19.82 -17.00 -14.47
C ALA A 563 -21.05 -16.11 -14.72
N PRO A 564 -22.26 -16.51 -14.28
CA PRO A 564 -23.47 -15.81 -14.64
C PRO A 564 -23.30 -14.33 -14.28
N THR A 565 -23.15 -13.51 -15.32
CA THR A 565 -23.41 -12.09 -15.18
C THR A 565 -24.85 -12.05 -14.67
N SER A 566 -25.03 -11.49 -13.48
CA SER A 566 -26.34 -11.38 -12.85
C SER A 566 -27.25 -10.55 -13.77
N LYS A 567 -27.94 -11.23 -14.69
CA LYS A 567 -29.11 -10.72 -15.40
C LYS A 567 -30.32 -10.61 -14.46
N SER A 568 -30.11 -10.21 -13.21
CA SER A 568 -31.17 -9.74 -12.31
C SER A 568 -31.12 -8.23 -12.05
N SER A 569 -30.08 -7.51 -12.51
CA SER A 569 -30.00 -6.05 -12.30
C SER A 569 -30.68 -5.19 -13.36
N ARG A 570 -31.08 -5.75 -14.52
CA ARG A 570 -31.82 -5.01 -15.57
C ARG A 570 -33.34 -5.04 -15.46
N ILE A 571 -33.91 -5.86 -14.58
CA ILE A 571 -35.36 -5.87 -14.30
C ILE A 571 -35.67 -5.09 -13.00
N LEU A 572 -34.69 -4.89 -12.11
CA LEU A 572 -34.88 -4.09 -10.90
C LEU A 572 -34.74 -2.57 -11.10
N GLN A 573 -34.10 -2.12 -12.19
CA GLN A 573 -33.99 -0.69 -12.52
C GLN A 573 -35.25 -0.11 -13.17
N LEU A 574 -36.16 -0.93 -13.71
CA LEU A 574 -37.42 -0.45 -14.28
C LEU A 574 -38.52 -0.24 -13.23
N HIS A 575 -38.47 -0.98 -12.11
CA HIS A 575 -39.43 -0.80 -11.01
C HIS A 575 -39.06 0.36 -10.07
N PHE A 576 -37.79 0.75 -9.95
CA PHE A 576 -37.39 1.90 -9.14
C PHE A 576 -37.72 3.25 -9.79
N VAL A 577 -37.77 3.33 -11.12
CA VAL A 577 -38.13 4.57 -11.83
C VAL A 577 -39.64 4.84 -11.80
N VAL A 578 -40.48 3.79 -11.74
CA VAL A 578 -41.94 3.95 -11.64
C VAL A 578 -42.39 4.27 -10.20
N MET A 579 -41.65 3.80 -9.18
CA MET A 579 -41.97 4.12 -7.77
C MET A 579 -41.57 5.55 -7.36
N PHE A 580 -40.54 6.13 -7.99
CA PHE A 580 -40.10 7.50 -7.68
C PHE A 580 -41.01 8.60 -8.26
N VAL A 581 -41.75 8.30 -9.33
CA VAL A 581 -42.74 9.23 -9.92
C VAL A 581 -44.05 9.23 -9.13
N CYS A 582 -44.40 8.15 -8.42
CA CYS A 582 -45.63 8.08 -7.62
C CYS A 582 -45.48 8.68 -6.20
N ILE A 583 -44.27 8.82 -5.67
CA ILE A 583 -44.05 9.37 -4.31
C ILE A 583 -43.97 10.91 -4.32
N VAL A 584 -43.71 11.55 -5.47
CA VAL A 584 -43.68 13.02 -5.60
C VAL A 584 -45.08 13.63 -5.83
N MET A 585 -46.14 12.82 -5.96
CA MET A 585 -47.52 13.29 -6.08
C MET A 585 -48.40 13.12 -4.83
N PHE A 586 -47.85 12.64 -3.70
CA PHE A 586 -48.59 12.49 -2.43
C PHE A 586 -48.02 13.25 -1.24
N ILE A 587 -47.10 14.18 -1.47
CA ILE A 587 -46.71 15.18 -0.47
C ILE A 587 -46.77 16.54 -1.15
N THR A 588 -47.92 17.20 -0.96
CA THR A 588 -48.06 18.65 -1.04
C THR A 588 -47.44 19.28 0.21
#